data_AF-A0A954PGV3-F1
#
_entry.id   AF-A0A954PGV3-F1
#
_cell.length_a   1.000
_cell.length_b   1.000
_cell.length_c   1.000
_cell.angle_alpha   90.00
_cell.angle_beta   90.00
_cell.angle_gamma   90.00
#
_symmetry.space_group_name_H-M   'P 1'
#
loop_
_entity.id
_entity.type
_entity.pdbx_description
1 polymer ?
#
loop_
_entity_poly.entity_id
_entity_poly.type
_entity_poly.pdbx_seq_one_letter_code
_entity_poly.pdbx_strand_id
1 'polypeptide(L)'
;MDRVVRAYLLYHMGIKQPKENSVERWIGFSWDEQSRCKPLSQKYQQVRWPLIEMGETKEDVELWYKMTGEEMPPPSVCNHCWANGTQTFKRISETDPEGFERAIEFDEASRDMSQFGMREKCFVSKTLMPLVELRANGFEATSSDSQALSCDSGMCFI
;
A
#
# COMPACT_ATOMS: atom_id res chain seq x y z
N MET A 1 0.40 8.59 -15.24
CA MET A 1 -0.93 9.08 -14.81
C MET A 1 -1.45 10.24 -15.68
N ASP A 2 -0.65 11.28 -15.99
CA ASP A 2 -1.06 12.40 -16.88
C ASP A 2 -1.64 11.94 -18.24
N ARG A 3 -0.96 11.00 -18.90
CA ARG A 3 -1.40 10.43 -20.18
C ARG A 3 -2.83 9.86 -20.13
N VAL A 4 -3.20 9.23 -19.01
CA VAL A 4 -4.52 8.60 -18.83
C VAL A 4 -5.60 9.68 -18.70
N VAL A 5 -5.35 10.71 -17.89
CA VAL A 5 -6.27 11.84 -17.74
C VAL A 5 -6.48 12.55 -19.08
N ARG A 6 -5.42 12.82 -19.84
CA ARG A 6 -5.53 13.45 -21.17
C ARG A 6 -6.29 12.57 -22.17
N ALA A 7 -6.03 11.26 -22.16
CA ALA A 7 -6.76 10.32 -23.00
C ALA A 7 -8.26 10.30 -22.66
N TYR A 8 -8.58 10.28 -21.36
CA TYR A 8 -9.97 10.33 -20.87
C TYR A 8 -10.67 11.62 -21.31
N LEU A 9 -10.06 12.79 -21.09
CA LEU A 9 -10.59 14.09 -21.50
C LEU A 9 -10.81 14.18 -23.02
N LEU A 10 -9.89 13.65 -23.81
CA LEU A 10 -10.02 13.63 -25.26
C LEU A 10 -11.15 12.72 -25.70
N TYR A 11 -11.20 11.49 -25.18
CA TYR A 11 -12.13 10.46 -25.63
C TYR A 11 -13.57 10.76 -25.19
N HIS A 12 -13.77 11.17 -23.93
CA HIS A 12 -15.11 11.37 -23.38
C HIS A 12 -15.62 12.82 -23.50
N MET A 13 -14.71 13.81 -23.60
CA MET A 13 -15.10 15.23 -23.57
C MET A 13 -14.64 16.01 -24.81
N GLY A 14 -13.88 15.40 -25.73
CA GLY A 14 -13.34 16.07 -26.91
C GLY A 14 -12.26 17.13 -26.59
N ILE A 15 -11.77 17.18 -25.36
CA ILE A 15 -10.82 18.20 -24.90
C ILE A 15 -9.39 17.77 -25.26
N LYS A 16 -8.81 18.39 -26.29
CA LYS A 16 -7.41 18.14 -26.70
C LYS A 16 -6.38 18.87 -25.82
N GLN A 17 -6.71 20.09 -25.41
CA GLN A 17 -5.86 20.96 -24.60
C GLN A 17 -6.65 21.48 -23.40
N PRO A 18 -6.51 20.84 -22.22
CA PRO A 18 -7.20 21.29 -21.02
C PRO A 18 -6.66 22.65 -20.57
N LYS A 19 -7.58 23.50 -20.09
CA LYS A 19 -7.25 24.83 -19.55
C LYS A 19 -6.56 24.68 -18.18
N GLU A 20 -5.85 25.72 -17.77
CA GLU A 20 -5.28 25.79 -16.42
C GLU A 20 -6.35 25.51 -15.35
N ASN A 21 -6.01 24.72 -14.33
CA ASN A 21 -6.90 24.35 -13.23
C ASN A 21 -8.26 23.75 -13.63
N SER A 22 -8.36 23.12 -14.80
CA SER A 22 -9.61 22.53 -15.29
C SER A 22 -9.91 21.13 -14.74
N VAL A 23 -8.94 20.50 -14.07
CA VAL A 23 -9.08 19.17 -13.48
C VAL A 23 -8.67 19.20 -12.03
N GLU A 24 -9.52 18.71 -11.14
CA GLU A 24 -9.20 18.51 -9.73
C GLU A 24 -9.03 17.02 -9.44
N ARG A 25 -7.93 16.67 -8.77
CA ARG A 25 -7.62 15.31 -8.36
C ARG A 25 -7.65 15.22 -6.85
N TRP A 26 -8.43 14.28 -6.32
CA TRP A 26 -8.54 14.05 -4.89
C TRP A 26 -7.71 12.82 -4.53
N ILE A 27 -6.83 12.95 -3.53
CA ILE A 27 -6.01 11.86 -3.01
C ILE A 27 -6.23 11.76 -1.51
N GLY A 28 -6.66 10.58 -1.05
CA GLY A 28 -6.94 10.30 0.37
C GLY A 28 -5.68 9.93 1.15
N PHE A 29 -4.66 10.79 1.15
CA PHE A 29 -3.57 10.69 2.14
C PHE A 29 -4.01 11.32 3.44
N SER A 30 -3.75 10.65 4.55
CA SER A 30 -4.01 11.15 5.91
C SER A 30 -2.97 12.17 6.37
N TRP A 31 -3.21 12.82 7.50
CA TRP A 31 -2.30 13.81 8.07
C TRP A 31 -0.88 13.27 8.34
N ASP A 32 -0.76 12.04 8.84
CA ASP A 32 0.53 11.34 9.06
C ASP A 32 1.30 11.05 7.75
N GLU A 33 0.62 11.08 6.62
CA GLU A 33 1.18 10.83 5.29
C GLU A 33 1.54 12.13 4.53
N GLN A 34 1.52 13.30 5.18
CA GLN A 34 1.74 14.59 4.53
C GLN A 34 3.05 14.68 3.73
N SER A 35 4.09 13.95 4.14
CA SER A 35 5.36 13.86 3.42
C SER A 35 5.24 13.30 2.00
N ARG A 36 4.13 12.62 1.68
CA ARG A 36 3.81 12.08 0.34
C ARG A 36 3.19 13.10 -0.60
N CYS A 37 2.75 14.24 -0.10
CA CYS A 37 2.12 15.29 -0.90
C CYS A 37 3.15 15.94 -1.81
N LYS A 38 3.07 15.61 -3.10
CA LYS A 38 3.93 16.20 -4.13
C LYS A 38 3.11 17.11 -5.04
N PRO A 39 3.61 18.32 -5.36
CA PRO A 39 2.96 19.18 -6.33
C PRO A 39 2.97 18.52 -7.71
N LEU A 40 1.92 18.76 -8.51
CA LEU A 40 1.89 18.33 -9.90
C LEU A 40 2.73 19.27 -10.76
N SER A 41 3.33 18.72 -11.82
CA SER A 41 4.05 19.52 -12.82
C SER A 41 3.12 20.10 -13.90
N GLN A 42 1.85 19.70 -13.92
CA GLN A 42 0.90 19.98 -15.00
C GLN A 42 -0.07 21.07 -14.56
N LYS A 43 0.03 22.25 -15.16
CA LYS A 43 -0.78 23.44 -14.83
C LYS A 43 -2.29 23.23 -14.96
N TYR A 44 -2.74 22.29 -15.79
CA TYR A 44 -4.17 22.03 -15.97
C TYR A 44 -4.81 21.22 -14.84
N GLN A 45 -3.98 20.63 -13.96
CA GLN A 45 -4.44 19.80 -12.85
C GLN A 45 -4.11 20.46 -11.51
N GLN A 46 -5.03 20.30 -10.57
CA GLN A 46 -4.83 20.60 -9.16
C GLN A 46 -5.01 19.32 -8.34
N VAL A 47 -4.33 19.24 -7.19
CA VAL A 47 -4.49 18.13 -6.24
C VAL A 47 -5.07 18.65 -4.95
N ARG A 48 -6.04 17.91 -4.42
CA ARG A 48 -6.62 18.09 -3.10
C ARG A 48 -6.30 16.90 -2.24
N TRP A 49 -6.06 17.16 -0.96
CA TRP A 49 -5.77 16.13 0.03
C TRP A 49 -6.75 16.30 1.19
N PRO A 50 -8.01 15.83 1.05
CA PRO A 50 -9.08 16.18 1.97
C PRO A 50 -8.78 15.84 3.43
N LEU A 51 -8.22 14.67 3.71
CA LEU A 51 -7.91 14.26 5.09
C LEU A 51 -6.80 15.13 5.70
N ILE A 52 -5.80 15.53 4.90
CA ILE A 52 -4.78 16.49 5.33
C ILE A 52 -5.37 17.89 5.55
N GLU A 53 -6.27 18.33 4.67
CA GLU A 53 -6.98 19.61 4.80
C GLU A 53 -7.85 19.67 6.07
N MET A 54 -8.37 18.52 6.51
CA MET A 54 -9.14 18.37 7.75
C MET A 54 -8.26 18.09 8.99
N GLY A 55 -6.98 17.73 8.81
CA GLY A 55 -6.08 17.37 9.90
C GLY A 55 -6.31 15.97 10.48
N GLU A 56 -6.98 15.09 9.73
CA GLU A 56 -7.38 13.75 10.16
C GLU A 56 -6.23 12.74 9.95
N THR A 57 -5.87 12.01 11.00
CA THR A 57 -4.89 10.91 10.93
C THR A 57 -5.56 9.60 10.50
N LYS A 58 -4.76 8.54 10.29
CA LYS A 58 -5.31 7.19 10.09
C LYS A 58 -6.14 6.74 11.29
N GLU A 59 -5.73 7.05 12.52
CA GLU A 59 -6.50 6.70 13.72
C GLU A 59 -7.87 7.38 13.74
N ASP A 60 -7.96 8.63 13.28
CA ASP A 60 -9.23 9.34 13.20
C ASP A 60 -10.18 8.71 12.18
N VAL A 61 -9.65 8.28 11.03
CA VAL A 61 -10.43 7.51 10.04
C VAL A 61 -10.91 6.19 10.62
N GLU A 62 -10.08 5.46 11.36
CA GLU A 62 -10.49 4.23 12.05
C GLU A 62 -11.60 4.49 13.07
N LEU A 63 -11.49 5.58 13.83
CA LEU A 63 -12.52 5.99 14.78
C LEU A 63 -13.83 6.32 14.06
N TRP A 64 -13.76 6.99 12.92
CA TRP A 64 -14.93 7.30 12.09
C TRP A 64 -15.69 6.02 11.68
N TYR A 65 -14.99 4.99 11.19
CA TYR A 65 -15.63 3.69 10.88
C TYR A 65 -16.26 3.03 12.12
N LYS A 66 -15.58 3.06 13.27
CA LYS A 66 -16.12 2.52 14.52
C LYS A 66 -17.38 3.28 14.97
N MET A 67 -17.44 4.58 14.75
CA MET A 67 -18.58 5.42 15.15
C MET A 67 -19.78 5.28 14.22
N THR A 68 -19.56 5.10 12.91
CA THR A 68 -20.64 4.90 11.93
C THR A 68 -21.20 3.47 11.95
N GLY A 69 -20.45 2.53 12.52
CA GLY A 69 -20.80 1.11 12.52
C GLY A 69 -20.52 0.43 11.17
N GLU A 70 -19.83 1.12 10.27
CA GLU A 70 -19.38 0.57 8.99
C GLU A 70 -18.14 -0.29 9.19
N GLU A 71 -18.03 -1.38 8.43
CA GLU A 71 -16.84 -2.22 8.48
C GLU A 71 -15.66 -1.51 7.83
N MET A 72 -14.53 -1.47 8.55
CA MET A 72 -13.30 -0.90 8.01
C MET A 72 -12.81 -1.74 6.83
N PRO A 73 -12.54 -1.15 5.66
CA PRO A 73 -12.03 -1.90 4.53
C PRO A 73 -10.65 -2.48 4.85
N PRO A 74 -10.33 -3.69 4.34
CA PRO A 74 -9.01 -4.27 4.51
C PRO A 74 -7.95 -3.38 3.84
N PRO A 75 -6.70 -3.41 4.33
CA PRO A 75 -5.63 -2.61 3.73
C PRO A 75 -5.39 -3.05 2.28
N SER A 76 -5.18 -2.07 1.39
CA SER A 76 -4.92 -2.27 -0.04
C SER A 76 -3.48 -2.71 -0.38
N VAL A 77 -2.70 -3.05 0.65
CA VAL A 77 -1.32 -3.54 0.50
C VAL A 77 -1.32 -4.87 -0.25
N CYS A 78 -0.32 -5.04 -1.12
CA CYS A 78 -0.15 -6.28 -1.85
C CYS A 78 0.08 -7.47 -0.90
N ASN A 79 -0.49 -8.64 -1.23
CA ASN A 79 -0.41 -9.85 -0.41
C ASN A 79 1.02 -10.33 -0.15
N HIS A 80 1.96 -10.08 -1.08
CA HIS A 80 3.36 -10.47 -0.97
C HIS A 80 4.29 -9.29 -0.63
N CYS A 81 3.73 -8.19 -0.08
CA CYS A 81 4.53 -7.05 0.34
C CYS A 81 5.31 -7.38 1.61
N TRP A 82 6.61 -7.08 1.62
CA TRP A 82 7.48 -7.24 2.79
C TRP A 82 7.07 -6.34 3.98
N ALA A 83 6.30 -5.30 3.71
CA ALA A 83 5.78 -4.40 4.75
C ALA A 83 4.64 -5.03 5.57
N ASN A 84 4.09 -6.17 5.13
CA ASN A 84 3.07 -6.88 5.89
C ASN A 84 3.65 -7.45 7.20
N GLY A 85 2.91 -7.27 8.30
CA GLY A 85 3.20 -7.93 9.56
C GLY A 85 2.70 -9.37 9.59
N THR A 86 3.13 -10.12 10.60
CA THR A 86 2.75 -11.52 10.80
C THR A 86 1.22 -11.71 10.89
N GLN A 87 0.52 -10.80 11.56
CA GLN A 87 -0.95 -10.82 11.65
C GLN A 87 -1.63 -10.59 10.30
N THR A 88 -1.04 -9.76 9.43
CA THR A 88 -1.56 -9.55 8.07
C THR A 88 -1.43 -10.83 7.26
N PHE A 89 -0.28 -11.52 7.34
CA PHE A 89 -0.08 -12.82 6.70
C PHE A 89 -1.05 -13.89 7.23
N LYS A 90 -1.28 -13.92 8.54
CA LYS A 90 -2.31 -14.78 9.14
C LYS A 90 -3.68 -14.50 8.54
N ARG A 91 -4.12 -13.22 8.54
CA ARG A 91 -5.40 -12.80 7.96
C ARG A 91 -5.51 -13.20 6.49
N ILE A 92 -4.49 -12.93 5.66
CA ILE A 92 -4.48 -13.33 4.25
C ILE A 92 -4.62 -14.85 4.14
N SER A 93 -3.91 -15.63 4.96
CA SER A 93 -3.99 -17.09 4.94
C SER A 93 -5.39 -17.64 5.25
N GLU A 94 -6.19 -16.90 6.02
CA GLU A 94 -7.56 -17.25 6.41
C GLU A 94 -8.61 -16.71 5.42
N THR A 95 -8.43 -15.48 4.91
CA THR A 95 -9.42 -14.81 4.05
C THR A 95 -9.19 -15.02 2.56
N ASP A 96 -7.94 -15.23 2.13
CA ASP A 96 -7.52 -15.41 0.74
C ASP A 96 -6.39 -16.46 0.63
N PRO A 97 -6.70 -17.76 0.77
CA PRO A 97 -5.70 -18.82 0.75
C PRO A 97 -4.89 -18.88 -0.55
N GLU A 98 -5.51 -18.56 -1.69
CA GLU A 98 -4.84 -18.49 -3.00
C GLU A 98 -3.87 -17.30 -3.08
N GLY A 99 -4.26 -16.15 -2.53
CA GLY A 99 -3.38 -15.00 -2.36
C GLY A 99 -2.20 -15.29 -1.44
N PHE A 100 -2.39 -16.11 -0.40
CA PHE A 100 -1.30 -16.54 0.47
C PHE A 100 -0.35 -17.51 -0.24
N GLU A 101 -0.86 -18.42 -1.05
CA GLU A 101 -0.03 -19.34 -1.84
C GLU A 101 0.88 -18.57 -2.81
N ARG A 102 0.31 -17.57 -3.51
CA ARG A 102 1.11 -16.64 -4.33
C ARG A 102 2.17 -15.89 -3.53
N ALA A 103 1.89 -15.57 -2.26
CA ALA A 103 2.89 -14.96 -1.38
C ALA A 103 4.01 -15.93 -1.00
N ILE A 104 3.71 -17.21 -0.78
CA ILE A 104 4.71 -18.26 -0.56
C ILE A 104 5.60 -18.41 -1.81
N GLU A 105 5.00 -18.56 -2.99
CA GLU A 105 5.74 -18.67 -4.26
C GLU A 105 6.69 -17.47 -4.45
N PHE A 106 6.20 -16.27 -4.16
CA PHE A 106 7.02 -15.06 -4.22
C PHE A 106 8.14 -15.06 -3.17
N ASP A 107 7.86 -15.42 -1.91
CA ASP A 107 8.88 -15.50 -0.84
C ASP A 107 9.99 -16.49 -1.19
N GLU A 108 9.64 -17.65 -1.74
CA GLU A 108 10.61 -18.65 -2.23
C GLU A 108 11.43 -18.14 -3.41
N ALA A 109 10.78 -17.54 -4.41
CA ALA A 109 11.47 -16.98 -5.57
C ALA A 109 12.41 -15.82 -5.19
N SER A 110 12.04 -15.05 -4.17
CA SER A 110 12.84 -13.94 -3.66
C SER A 110 14.00 -14.36 -2.76
N ARG A 111 14.15 -15.66 -2.46
CA ARG A 111 15.14 -16.14 -1.47
C ARG A 111 16.58 -15.85 -1.88
N ASP A 112 16.88 -15.97 -3.16
CA ASP A 112 18.19 -15.66 -3.74
C ASP A 112 18.09 -14.41 -4.62
N MET A 113 18.54 -13.29 -4.06
CA MET A 113 18.62 -12.01 -4.76
C MET A 113 20.08 -11.61 -5.00
N SER A 114 20.98 -12.58 -5.15
CA SER A 114 22.41 -12.35 -5.40
C SER A 114 22.70 -11.50 -6.63
N GLN A 115 21.83 -11.57 -7.65
CA GLN A 115 21.91 -10.71 -8.84
C GLN A 115 21.75 -9.21 -8.51
N PHE A 116 21.11 -8.88 -7.39
CA PHE A 116 20.96 -7.52 -6.87
C PHE A 116 22.02 -7.17 -5.79
N GLY A 117 23.03 -8.01 -5.63
CA GLY A 117 24.13 -7.81 -4.67
C GLY A 117 23.80 -8.24 -3.23
N MET A 118 22.66 -8.90 -2.99
CA MET A 118 22.33 -9.46 -1.69
C MET A 118 23.15 -10.73 -1.44
N ARG A 119 23.84 -10.78 -0.30
CA ARG A 119 24.64 -11.96 0.10
C ARG A 119 23.88 -12.92 1.00
N GLU A 120 22.89 -12.39 1.70
CA GLU A 120 22.05 -13.14 2.63
C GLU A 120 20.77 -13.58 1.93
N LYS A 121 20.13 -14.61 2.49
CA LYS A 121 18.82 -15.05 2.01
C LYS A 121 17.79 -13.97 2.33
N CYS A 122 16.99 -13.59 1.36
CA CYS A 122 15.92 -12.63 1.57
C CYS A 122 14.63 -13.35 2.02
N PHE A 123 13.84 -12.65 2.82
CA PHE A 123 12.55 -13.12 3.30
C PHE A 123 11.55 -11.98 3.14
N VAL A 124 10.32 -12.31 2.78
CA VAL A 124 9.23 -11.32 2.72
C VAL A 124 8.85 -10.90 4.13
N SER A 125 8.78 -11.84 5.09
CA SER A 125 8.45 -11.52 6.47
C SER A 125 9.67 -11.01 7.24
N LYS A 126 9.46 -10.02 8.11
CA LYS A 126 10.48 -9.52 9.06
C LYS A 126 10.95 -10.57 10.06
N THR A 127 10.21 -11.66 10.22
CA THR A 127 10.60 -12.79 11.06
C THR A 127 11.84 -13.53 10.54
N LEU A 128 12.23 -13.27 9.28
CA LEU A 128 13.30 -13.98 8.59
C LEU A 128 13.05 -15.50 8.49
N MET A 129 11.78 -15.89 8.56
CA MET A 129 11.31 -17.25 8.35
C MET A 129 10.56 -17.34 7.01
N PRO A 130 10.68 -18.46 6.27
CA PRO A 130 9.84 -18.74 5.13
C PRO A 130 8.35 -18.65 5.50
N LEU A 131 7.51 -18.16 4.59
CA LEU A 131 6.07 -18.04 4.89
C LEU A 131 5.39 -19.39 5.18
N VAL A 132 5.89 -20.49 4.58
CA VAL A 132 5.44 -21.86 4.88
C VAL A 132 5.73 -22.24 6.33
N GLU A 133 6.93 -21.89 6.82
CA GLU A 133 7.35 -22.16 8.20
C GLU A 133 6.59 -21.26 9.19
N LEU A 134 6.38 -19.99 8.83
CA LEU A 134 5.57 -19.05 9.60
C LEU A 134 4.10 -19.49 9.69
N ARG A 135 3.56 -20.13 8.66
CA ARG A 135 2.22 -20.75 8.75
C ARG A 135 2.26 -21.95 9.70
N ALA A 136 3.28 -22.79 9.62
CA ALA A 136 3.41 -24.01 10.44
C ALA A 136 3.59 -23.71 11.93
N ASN A 137 4.25 -22.61 12.28
CA ASN A 137 4.43 -22.16 13.67
C ASN A 137 3.22 -21.38 14.22
N GLY A 138 2.13 -21.25 13.47
CA GLY A 138 0.92 -20.56 13.91
C GLY A 138 1.01 -19.04 13.88
N PHE A 139 1.93 -18.47 13.08
CA PHE A 139 2.16 -17.02 12.98
C PHE A 139 2.63 -16.40 14.31
N GLU A 140 3.49 -17.10 15.04
CA GLU A 140 4.08 -16.56 16.27
C GLU A 140 5.08 -15.44 15.96
N ALA A 141 4.82 -14.26 16.52
CA ALA A 141 5.64 -13.07 16.37
C ALA A 141 6.93 -13.18 17.21
N THR A 142 8.08 -12.86 16.63
CA THR A 142 9.31 -12.61 17.39
C THR A 142 9.27 -11.19 17.99
N SER A 143 10.11 -10.89 18.99
CA SER A 143 10.15 -9.57 19.66
C SER A 143 10.42 -8.37 18.72
N SER A 144 10.92 -8.63 17.50
CA SER A 144 11.12 -7.64 16.43
C SER A 144 9.86 -7.32 15.60
N ASP A 145 8.74 -7.98 15.85
CA ASP A 145 7.44 -7.73 15.18
C ASP A 145 6.68 -6.54 15.79
N SER A 146 7.29 -5.87 16.78
CA SER A 146 6.67 -4.86 17.65
C SER A 146 6.38 -3.50 17.01
N GLN A 147 6.45 -3.40 15.69
CA GLN A 147 5.79 -2.34 14.94
C GLN A 147 5.46 -2.90 13.56
N ALA A 148 4.16 -2.91 13.24
CA ALA A 148 3.73 -2.81 11.86
C ALA A 148 4.56 -1.66 11.27
N LEU A 149 5.53 -1.96 10.40
CA LEU A 149 6.09 -0.87 9.62
C LEU A 149 4.94 -0.57 8.67
N SER A 150 4.14 0.43 9.02
CA SER A 150 3.22 1.04 8.11
C SER A 150 4.00 1.31 6.83
N CYS A 151 3.49 0.80 5.70
CA CYS A 151 4.04 1.10 4.40
C CYS A 151 3.78 2.57 4.09
N ASP A 152 4.51 3.48 4.73
CA ASP A 152 4.41 4.92 4.53
C ASP A 152 5.30 5.38 3.37
N SER A 153 6.19 4.53 2.87
CA SER A 153 7.02 4.83 1.70
C SER A 153 6.23 4.88 0.40
N GLY A 154 5.18 4.06 0.26
CA GLY A 154 4.35 4.00 -0.95
C GLY A 154 5.13 3.52 -2.17
N MET A 155 6.31 2.95 -1.92
CA MET A 155 7.26 2.49 -2.90
C MET A 155 7.22 0.97 -2.92
N CYS A 156 6.84 0.41 -4.05
CA CYS A 156 7.09 -0.99 -4.35
C CYS A 156 8.58 -1.12 -4.70
N PHE A 157 9.29 -2.02 -4.01
CA PHE A 157 10.72 -2.30 -4.26
C PHE A 157 10.94 -3.48 -5.22
N ILE A 158 9.86 -3.94 -5.86
CA ILE A 158 9.81 -4.96 -6.89
C ILE A 158 9.63 -4.27 -8.24
#